data_AF-D3Y236-F1
#
_entry.id   AF-D3Y236-F1
#
_cell.length_a   1.000
_cell.length_b   1.000
_cell.length_c   1.000
_cell.angle_alpha   90.00
_cell.angle_beta   90.00
_cell.angle_gamma   90.00
#
_symmetry.space_group_name_H-M   'P 1'
#
loop_
_entity.id
_entity.type
_entity.pdbx_description
1 polymer ?
#
loop_
_entity_poly.entity_id
_entity_poly.type
_entity_poly.pdbx_seq_one_letter_code
_entity_poly.pdbx_strand_id
1 'polypeptide(L)'
;LVLRKSLAYGGLARGLHEGAKVIEKHAAQLCVLAEDCDQPDYVKLVKALCAEHNVSLLTVPSAKTLGEWAGLCKIDSEGKARKVV
;
A
#
# COMPACT_ATOMS: atom_id res chain seq x y z
N LEU A 1 6.41 8.22 8.12
CA LEU A 1 6.57 9.64 7.67
C LEU A 1 6.40 9.80 6.16
N VAL A 2 6.95 8.90 5.34
CA VAL A 2 6.83 8.93 3.87
C VAL A 2 5.37 8.79 3.40
N LEU A 3 4.64 7.75 3.85
CA LEU A 3 3.25 7.53 3.45
C LEU A 3 2.32 8.71 3.79
N ARG A 4 2.46 9.31 4.98
CA ARG A 4 1.67 10.48 5.38
C ARG A 4 1.97 11.73 4.54
N LYS A 5 3.23 11.93 4.13
CA LYS A 5 3.60 13.02 3.22
C LYS A 5 3.01 12.79 1.82
N SER A 6 3.15 11.59 1.27
CA SER A 6 2.58 11.25 -0.04
C SER A 6 1.05 11.39 -0.06
N LEU A 7 0.38 11.05 1.04
CA LEU A 7 -1.06 11.26 1.20
C LEU A 7 -1.42 12.75 1.11
N ALA A 8 -0.67 13.63 1.81
CA ALA A 8 -0.91 15.07 1.76
C ALA A 8 -0.76 15.67 0.34
N TYR A 9 0.10 15.09 -0.50
CA TYR A 9 0.28 15.47 -1.91
C TYR A 9 -0.61 14.69 -2.88
N GLY A 10 -1.49 13.81 -2.40
CA GLY A 10 -2.38 12.99 -3.25
C GLY A 10 -1.67 11.94 -4.10
N GLY A 11 -0.40 11.63 -3.83
CA GLY A 11 0.43 10.70 -4.60
C GLY A 11 0.33 9.25 -4.15
N LEU A 12 -0.61 8.91 -3.28
CA LEU A 12 -0.77 7.55 -2.72
C LEU A 12 -1.89 6.81 -3.46
N ALA A 13 -1.51 5.84 -4.28
CA ALA A 13 -2.43 4.89 -4.90
C ALA A 13 -2.75 3.75 -3.94
N ARG A 14 -4.02 3.36 -3.84
CA ARG A 14 -4.49 2.41 -2.82
C ARG A 14 -5.26 1.26 -3.44
N GLY A 15 -4.90 0.04 -3.03
CA GLY A 15 -5.49 -1.18 -3.53
C GLY A 15 -4.68 -1.82 -4.67
N LEU A 16 -4.94 -3.10 -4.90
CA LEU A 16 -4.16 -3.93 -5.82
C LEU A 16 -4.24 -3.45 -7.27
N HIS A 17 -5.44 -3.09 -7.75
CA HIS A 17 -5.64 -2.68 -9.14
C HIS A 17 -4.99 -1.32 -9.46
N GLU A 18 -5.16 -0.33 -8.56
CA GLU A 18 -4.49 0.96 -8.72
C GLU A 18 -2.97 0.81 -8.62
N GLY A 19 -2.49 -0.03 -7.69
CA GLY A 19 -1.07 -0.33 -7.53
C GLY A 19 -0.45 -0.88 -8.81
N ALA A 20 -1.06 -1.91 -9.40
CA ALA A 20 -0.59 -2.50 -10.66
C ALA A 20 -0.54 -1.45 -11.79
N LYS A 21 -1.59 -0.62 -11.92
CA LYS A 21 -1.66 0.43 -12.94
C LYS A 21 -0.58 1.50 -12.80
N VAL A 22 -0.19 1.86 -11.58
CA VAL A 22 0.87 2.86 -11.32
C VAL A 22 2.25 2.27 -11.59
N ILE A 23 2.44 0.98 -11.28
CA ILE A 23 3.67 0.25 -11.58
C ILE A 23 3.88 0.17 -13.11
N GLU A 24 2.85 -0.23 -13.86
CA GLU A 24 2.90 -0.30 -15.33
C GLU A 24 3.17 1.06 -15.99
N LYS A 25 2.66 2.14 -15.39
CA LYS A 25 2.91 3.52 -15.86
C LYS A 25 4.30 4.06 -15.50
N HIS A 26 5.16 3.28 -14.84
CA HIS A 26 6.45 3.72 -14.31
C HIS A 26 6.39 4.94 -13.38
N ALA A 27 5.22 5.21 -12.79
CA ALA A 27 5.03 6.32 -11.86
C ALA A 27 5.28 5.90 -10.39
N ALA A 28 5.42 4.59 -10.15
CA ALA A 28 5.64 4.04 -8.82
C ALA A 28 7.11 4.18 -8.41
N GLN A 29 7.36 4.89 -7.30
CA GLN A 29 8.69 4.98 -6.68
C GLN A 29 8.87 3.93 -5.56
N LEU A 30 7.77 3.58 -4.89
CA LEU A 30 7.75 2.66 -3.75
C LEU A 30 6.45 1.87 -3.76
N CYS A 31 6.55 0.56 -3.57
CA CYS A 31 5.42 -0.34 -3.37
C CYS A 31 5.46 -0.93 -1.97
N VAL A 32 4.34 -0.86 -1.26
CA VAL A 32 4.19 -1.47 0.07
C VAL A 32 3.18 -2.58 -0.03
N LEU A 33 3.58 -3.79 0.37
CA LEU A 33 2.76 -4.98 0.29
C LEU A 33 2.53 -5.56 1.69
N ALA A 34 1.30 -5.97 1.98
CA ALA A 34 1.03 -6.79 3.16
C ALA A 34 1.39 -8.26 2.89
N GLU A 35 1.96 -8.94 3.87
CA GLU A 35 2.25 -10.38 3.79
C GLU A 35 1.01 -11.23 4.10
N ASP A 36 0.10 -10.70 4.92
CA ASP A 36 -1.18 -11.31 5.31
C ASP A 36 -2.27 -11.14 4.22
N CYS A 37 -1.97 -11.61 3.01
CA CYS A 37 -2.94 -11.69 1.91
C CYS A 37 -3.57 -13.08 1.84
N ASP A 38 -4.90 -13.14 1.81
CA ASP A 38 -5.67 -14.39 1.71
C ASP A 38 -5.30 -15.25 0.48
N GLN A 39 -4.91 -14.58 -0.62
CA GLN A 39 -4.45 -15.25 -1.84
C GLN A 39 -2.99 -14.92 -2.14
N PRO A 40 -2.09 -15.92 -2.11
CA PRO A 40 -0.64 -15.70 -2.33
C PRO A 40 -0.31 -15.31 -3.78
N ASP A 41 -1.24 -15.49 -4.72
CA ASP A 41 -1.02 -15.17 -6.13
C ASP A 41 -0.95 -13.65 -6.37
N TYR A 42 -1.67 -12.84 -5.58
CA TYR A 42 -1.52 -11.38 -5.63
C TYR A 42 -0.14 -10.93 -5.18
N VAL A 43 0.40 -11.57 -4.14
CA VAL A 43 1.75 -11.28 -3.64
C VAL A 43 2.80 -11.57 -4.71
N LYS A 44 2.66 -12.70 -5.42
CA LYS A 44 3.56 -13.06 -6.52
C LYS A 44 3.48 -12.06 -7.67
N LEU A 45 2.27 -11.67 -8.08
CA LEU A 45 2.05 -10.74 -9.17
C LEU A 45 2.68 -9.38 -8.87
N VAL A 46 2.45 -8.82 -7.69
CA VAL A 46 3.03 -7.52 -7.32
C VAL A 46 4.56 -7.60 -7.19
N LYS A 47 5.10 -8.70 -6.64
CA LYS A 47 6.56 -8.89 -6.57
C LYS A 47 7.19 -9.00 -7.96
N ALA A 48 6.56 -9.71 -8.88
CA ALA A 48 7.03 -9.82 -10.27
C ALA A 48 7.02 -8.45 -10.96
N LEU A 49 5.90 -7.71 -10.88
CA LEU A 49 5.82 -6.36 -11.44
C LEU A 49 6.84 -5.40 -10.83
N CYS A 50 7.08 -5.46 -9.52
CA CYS A 50 8.09 -4.61 -8.89
C CYS A 50 9.52 -4.96 -9.34
N ALA A 51 9.80 -6.24 -9.59
CA ALA A 51 11.09 -6.69 -10.09
C ALA A 51 11.34 -6.26 -11.54
N GLU A 52 10.32 -6.33 -12.40
CA GLU A 52 10.43 -5.93 -13.82
C GLU A 52 10.64 -4.42 -13.98
N HIS A 53 9.91 -3.61 -13.20
CA HIS A 53 9.94 -2.15 -13.31
C HIS A 53 10.96 -1.49 -12.36
N ASN A 54 11.75 -2.29 -11.62
CA ASN A 54 12.77 -1.87 -10.66
C ASN A 54 12.25 -0.91 -9.57
N VAL A 55 11.08 -1.25 -9.01
CA VAL A 55 10.43 -0.46 -7.96
C VAL A 55 10.80 -1.00 -6.58
N SER A 56 11.08 -0.10 -5.63
CA SER A 56 11.43 -0.49 -4.27
C SER A 56 10.23 -1.12 -3.55
N LEU A 57 10.35 -2.39 -3.17
CA LEU A 57 9.31 -3.14 -2.48
C LEU A 57 9.58 -3.21 -0.96
N LEU A 58 8.55 -2.91 -0.16
CA LEU A 58 8.60 -2.98 1.29
C LEU A 58 7.46 -3.88 1.78
N THR A 59 7.78 -4.91 2.57
CA THR A 59 6.76 -5.82 3.12
C THR A 59 6.36 -5.42 4.54
N VAL A 60 5.07 -5.55 4.84
CA VAL A 60 4.47 -5.27 6.15
C VAL A 60 3.69 -6.50 6.57
N PRO A 61 3.79 -6.96 7.83
CA PRO A 61 3.19 -8.22 8.25
C PRO A 61 1.66 -8.21 8.22
N SER A 62 0.98 -7.09 8.49
CA SER A 62 -0.49 -7.05 8.54
C SER A 62 -1.10 -6.00 7.60
N ALA A 63 -2.17 -6.39 6.90
CA ALA A 63 -2.93 -5.50 6.03
C ALA A 63 -3.60 -4.36 6.80
N LYS A 64 -4.08 -4.62 8.02
CA LYS A 64 -4.70 -3.61 8.89
C LYS A 64 -3.72 -2.51 9.27
N THR A 65 -2.50 -2.86 9.71
CA THR A 65 -1.49 -1.84 10.00
C THR A 65 -1.11 -1.02 8.76
N LEU A 66 -1.13 -1.64 7.58
CA LEU A 66 -0.89 -0.93 6.32
C LEU A 66 -2.04 0.05 6.02
N GLY A 67 -3.29 -0.36 6.21
CA GLY A 67 -4.47 0.50 6.10
C GLY A 67 -4.42 1.71 7.03
N GLU A 68 -3.96 1.53 8.27
CA GLU A 68 -3.71 2.62 9.22
C GLU A 68 -2.67 3.62 8.72
N TRP A 69 -1.58 3.13 8.14
CA TRP A 69 -0.52 3.99 7.60
C TRP A 69 -0.94 4.72 6.32
N ALA A 70 -1.81 4.08 5.52
CA ALA A 70 -2.41 4.65 4.32
C ALA A 70 -3.57 5.62 4.61
N GLY A 71 -3.97 5.78 5.88
CA GLY A 71 -5.05 6.67 6.27
C GLY A 71 -6.46 6.11 5.99
N LEU A 72 -6.59 4.80 5.76
CA LEU A 72 -7.86 4.10 5.56
C LEU A 72 -8.54 3.77 6.89
N CYS A 73 -8.60 4.75 7.80
CA CYS A 73 -9.13 4.59 9.15
C CYS A 73 -10.01 5.77 9.50
N LYS A 74 -11.11 5.50 10.19
CA LYS A 74 -11.85 6.56 10.88
C LYS A 74 -11.17 6.80 12.22
N ILE A 75 -10.90 8.06 12.53
CA ILE A 75 -10.33 8.42 13.82
C ILE A 75 -11.49 8.75 14.74
N ASP A 76 -11.58 8.04 15.86
CA ASP A 76 -12.55 8.35 16.90
C ASP A 76 -12.10 9.57 17.72
N SER A 77 -13.01 10.16 18.50
CA SER A 77 -12.75 11.36 19.32
C SER A 77 -11.57 11.23 20.30
N GLU A 78 -11.12 10.02 20.60
CA GLU A 78 -9.95 9.70 21.44
C GLU A 78 -8.63 9.55 20.65
N GLY A 79 -8.64 9.77 19.32
CA GLY A 79 -7.46 9.62 18.47
C GLY A 79 -7.12 8.16 18.11
N LYS A 80 -7.96 7.19 18.49
CA LYS A 80 -7.78 5.78 18.11
C LYS A 80 -8.39 5.50 16.74
N ALA A 81 -7.68 4.77 15.90
CA ALA A 81 -8.18 4.29 14.62
C ALA A 81 -9.27 3.24 14.84
N ARG A 82 -10.47 3.50 14.32
CA ARG A 82 -11.57 2.53 14.23
C ARG A 82 -11.96 2.34 12.76
N LYS A 83 -12.45 1.13 12.44
CA LYS A 83 -12.79 0.70 11.07
C LYS A 83 -11.65 0.89 10.07
N VAL A 84 -10.55 0.21 10.37
CA VAL A 84 -9.45 0.01 9.42
C VAL A 84 -9.93 -0.96 8.34
N VAL A 85 -9.90 -0.53 7.07
CA VAL A 85 -10.20 -1.36 5.90
C VAL A 85 -8.94 -2.06 5.42
#